data_AF-A0A1N7N1G4-F1
#
_entry.id   AF-A0A1N7N1G4-F1
#
_cell.length_a   1.000
_cell.length_b   1.000
_cell.length_c   1.000
_cell.angle_alpha   90.00
_cell.angle_beta   90.00
_cell.angle_gamma   90.00
#
_symmetry.space_group_name_H-M   'P 1'
#
loop_
_entity.id
_entity.type
_entity.pdbx_description
1 polymer ?
#
loop_
_entity_poly.entity_id
_entity_poly.type
_entity_poly.pdbx_seq_one_letter_code
_entity_poly.pdbx_strand_id
1 'polypeptide(L)'
;MNLEELNKKIEKEYNEYLSGLGSSKKVNHLKEIQEFDNSMNKFWKEKYPKMSFDEKKKYWLASTHKGMRTQGEALGDEYSEFSKGWYDFAKEHEPDFDEIFDYVTKHLGFEFDWEEYSKRIEN
;
A
#
# COMPACT_ATOMS: atom_id res chain seq x y z
N MET A 1 -7.07 11.31 -20.32
CA MET A 1 -6.30 10.06 -20.48
C MET A 1 -7.00 9.01 -19.66
N ASN A 2 -7.42 7.91 -20.27
CA ASN A 2 -8.11 6.82 -19.56
C ASN A 2 -7.09 5.86 -18.89
N LEU A 3 -7.56 4.92 -18.06
CA LEU A 3 -6.70 3.95 -17.36
C LEU A 3 -5.85 3.11 -18.32
N GLU A 4 -6.41 2.74 -19.48
CA GLU A 4 -5.71 1.90 -20.46
C GLU A 4 -4.57 2.67 -21.16
N GLU A 5 -4.79 3.94 -21.49
CA GLU A 5 -3.79 4.85 -22.03
C GLU A 5 -2.69 5.14 -21.01
N LEU A 6 -3.06 5.32 -19.74
CA LEU A 6 -2.10 5.54 -18.65
C LEU A 6 -1.23 4.30 -18.44
N ASN A 7 -1.81 3.10 -18.42
CA ASN A 7 -1.06 1.85 -18.26
C ASN A 7 -0.07 1.64 -19.41
N LYS A 8 -0.50 1.85 -20.66
CA LYS A 8 0.40 1.77 -21.83
C LYS A 8 1.56 2.78 -21.74
N LYS A 9 1.29 3.98 -21.23
CA LYS A 9 2.33 5.00 -21.03
C LYS A 9 3.35 4.56 -19.96
N ILE A 10 2.87 4.06 -18.82
CA ILE A 10 3.72 3.56 -17.73
C ILE A 10 4.60 2.40 -18.21
N GLU A 11 4.02 1.42 -18.91
CA GLU A 11 4.77 0.29 -19.48
C GLU A 11 5.86 0.76 -20.44
N LYS A 12 5.55 1.74 -21.28
CA LYS A 12 6.53 2.32 -22.21
C LYS A 12 7.68 2.99 -21.45
N GLU A 13 7.38 3.87 -20.51
CA GLU A 13 8.39 4.59 -19.71
C GLU A 13 9.28 3.62 -18.92
N TYR A 14 8.69 2.57 -18.36
CA TYR A 14 9.45 1.54 -17.65
C TYR A 14 10.38 0.75 -18.57
N ASN A 15 9.91 0.38 -19.78
CA ASN A 15 10.74 -0.29 -20.77
C ASN A 15 11.90 0.59 -21.24
N GLU A 16 11.66 1.90 -21.41
CA GLU A 16 12.70 2.88 -21.73
C GLU A 16 13.75 2.97 -20.62
N TYR A 17 13.32 3.07 -19.35
CA TYR A 17 14.21 3.01 -18.18
C TYR A 17 15.06 1.73 -18.19
N LEU A 18 14.45 0.57 -18.36
CA LEU A 18 15.16 -0.71 -18.40
C LEU A 18 16.16 -0.80 -19.57
N SER A 19 15.86 -0.17 -20.70
CA SER A 19 16.76 -0.13 -21.86
C SER A 19 17.99 0.76 -21.61
N GLY A 20 17.87 1.78 -20.76
CA GLY A 20 18.98 2.62 -20.32
C GLY A 20 19.90 1.96 -19.29
N LEU A 21 19.51 0.83 -18.70
CA LEU A 21 20.33 0.08 -17.76
C LEU A 21 21.31 -0.86 -18.50
N GLY A 22 22.56 -0.92 -18.04
CA GLY A 22 23.48 -1.99 -18.46
C GLY A 22 22.95 -3.37 -18.12
N SER A 23 23.27 -4.40 -18.92
CA SER A 23 22.65 -5.74 -18.85
C SER A 23 22.66 -6.37 -17.44
N SER A 24 23.76 -6.23 -16.69
CA SER A 24 23.85 -6.75 -15.32
C SER A 24 22.93 -6.01 -14.35
N LYS A 25 22.85 -4.66 -14.44
CA LYS A 25 21.94 -3.85 -13.61
C LYS A 25 20.47 -4.16 -13.91
N LYS A 26 20.13 -4.35 -15.18
CA LYS A 26 18.78 -4.75 -15.59
C LYS A 26 18.38 -6.09 -14.97
N VAL A 27 19.25 -7.10 -15.05
CA VAL A 27 18.98 -8.43 -14.48
C VAL A 27 18.81 -8.36 -12.96
N ASN A 28 19.66 -7.61 -12.26
CA ASN A 28 19.55 -7.46 -10.81
C ASN A 28 18.27 -6.75 -10.40
N HIS A 29 17.91 -5.64 -11.07
CA HIS A 29 16.68 -4.91 -10.78
C HIS A 29 15.42 -5.77 -10.98
N LEU A 30 15.37 -6.57 -12.06
CA LEU A 30 14.25 -7.48 -12.30
C LEU A 30 14.16 -8.59 -11.24
N LYS A 31 15.32 -9.09 -10.77
CA LYS A 31 15.35 -10.06 -9.66
C LYS A 31 14.85 -9.45 -8.35
N GLU A 32 15.26 -8.24 -8.02
CA GLU A 32 14.83 -7.53 -6.81
C GLU A 32 13.30 -7.35 -6.79
N ILE A 33 12.71 -6.94 -7.91
CA ILE A 33 11.24 -6.83 -8.04
C ILE A 33 10.58 -8.19 -7.84
N GLN A 34 11.08 -9.23 -8.52
CA GLN A 34 10.51 -10.56 -8.42
C GLN A 34 10.61 -11.13 -6.99
N GLU A 35 11.72 -10.89 -6.30
CA GLU A 35 11.93 -11.30 -4.91
C GLU A 35 10.99 -10.55 -3.96
N PHE A 36 10.79 -9.26 -4.18
CA PHE A 36 9.82 -8.46 -3.43
C PHE A 36 8.39 -8.97 -3.64
N ASP A 37 7.97 -9.18 -4.88
CA ASP A 37 6.64 -9.69 -5.21
C ASP A 37 6.40 -11.07 -4.60
N ASN A 38 7.41 -11.95 -4.64
CA ASN A 38 7.35 -13.26 -4.01
C ASN A 38 7.22 -13.15 -2.49
N SER A 39 7.96 -12.23 -1.87
CA SER A 39 7.90 -11.98 -0.43
C SER A 39 6.53 -11.44 0.01
N MET A 40 5.97 -10.48 -0.73
CA MET A 40 4.65 -9.91 -0.45
C MET A 40 3.54 -10.95 -0.63
N ASN A 41 3.58 -11.72 -1.72
CA ASN A 41 2.66 -12.83 -1.92
C ASN A 41 2.73 -13.85 -0.79
N LYS A 42 3.93 -14.24 -0.37
CA LYS A 42 4.13 -15.17 0.75
C LYS A 42 3.60 -14.59 2.06
N PHE A 43 3.79 -13.30 2.31
CA PHE A 43 3.26 -12.64 3.50
C PHE A 43 1.74 -12.76 3.54
N TRP A 44 1.04 -12.32 2.49
CA TRP A 44 -0.42 -12.30 2.46
C TRP A 44 -1.07 -13.68 2.41
N LYS A 45 -0.45 -14.64 1.72
CA LYS A 45 -1.02 -16.00 1.58
C LYS A 45 -0.69 -16.94 2.74
N GLU A 46 0.46 -16.77 3.40
CA GLU A 46 0.93 -17.74 4.38
C GLU A 46 1.12 -17.18 5.78
N LYS A 47 1.62 -15.95 5.91
CA LYS A 47 1.98 -15.37 7.21
C LYS A 47 0.80 -14.63 7.84
N TYR A 48 0.22 -13.69 7.11
CA TYR A 48 -0.88 -12.85 7.58
C TYR A 48 -2.10 -13.66 8.06
N PRO A 49 -2.56 -14.72 7.37
CA PRO A 49 -3.71 -15.51 7.82
C PRO A 49 -3.47 -16.28 9.13
N LYS A 50 -2.21 -16.47 9.51
CA LYS A 50 -1.82 -17.15 10.77
C LYS A 50 -1.64 -16.19 11.93
N MET A 51 -1.69 -14.88 11.69
CA MET A 51 -1.61 -13.87 12.74
C MET A 51 -2.90 -13.88 13.56
N SER A 52 -2.74 -13.76 14.87
CA SER A 52 -3.84 -13.46 15.78
C SER A 52 -4.45 -12.08 15.50
N PHE A 53 -5.64 -11.85 16.02
CA PHE A 53 -6.34 -10.56 15.85
C PHE A 53 -5.51 -9.37 16.39
N ASP A 54 -4.84 -9.54 17.55
CA ASP A 54 -3.97 -8.51 18.12
C ASP A 54 -2.70 -8.26 17.30
N GLU A 55 -2.15 -9.28 16.65
CA GLU A 55 -1.02 -9.12 15.74
C GLU A 55 -1.44 -8.37 14.47
N LYS A 56 -2.63 -8.66 13.94
CA LYS A 56 -3.21 -7.92 12.81
C LYS A 56 -3.45 -6.45 13.14
N LYS A 57 -3.98 -6.15 14.33
CA LYS A 57 -4.09 -4.77 14.84
C LYS A 57 -2.76 -4.04 14.85
N LYS A 58 -1.71 -4.67 15.39
CA LYS A 58 -0.35 -4.09 15.41
C LYS A 58 0.22 -3.89 14.02
N TYR A 59 -0.01 -4.85 13.12
CA TYR A 59 0.40 -4.74 11.72
C TYR A 59 -0.24 -3.54 11.04
N TRP A 60 -1.56 -3.42 11.10
CA TRP A 60 -2.29 -2.32 10.45
C TRP A 60 -1.94 -0.97 11.06
N LEU A 61 -1.78 -0.88 12.39
CA LEU A 61 -1.33 0.34 13.04
C LEU A 61 0.05 0.79 12.52
N ALA A 62 1.02 -0.13 12.46
CA ALA A 62 2.34 0.16 11.94
C ALA A 62 2.32 0.53 10.44
N SER A 63 1.49 -0.17 9.66
CA SER A 63 1.33 0.09 8.22
C SER A 63 0.75 1.47 7.97
N THR A 64 -0.34 1.84 8.66
CA THR A 64 -0.98 3.16 8.53
C THR A 64 -0.02 4.27 8.96
N HIS A 65 0.69 4.13 10.08
CA HIS A 65 1.70 5.11 10.48
C HIS A 65 2.79 5.32 9.44
N LYS A 66 3.26 4.22 8.82
CA LYS A 66 4.28 4.30 7.78
C LYS A 66 3.74 5.02 6.54
N GLY A 67 2.54 4.63 6.10
CA GLY A 67 1.86 5.23 4.95
C GLY A 67 1.63 6.73 5.11
N MET A 68 0.96 7.13 6.20
CA MET A 68 0.70 8.54 6.51
C MET A 68 1.98 9.38 6.58
N ARG A 69 3.07 8.82 7.11
CA ARG A 69 4.37 9.52 7.13
C ARG A 69 4.96 9.65 5.74
N THR A 70 5.09 8.55 4.99
CA THR A 70 5.75 8.56 3.69
C THR A 70 4.98 9.40 2.67
N GLN A 71 3.65 9.26 2.61
CA GLN A 71 2.82 10.03 1.71
C GLN A 71 2.64 11.47 2.19
N GLY A 72 2.49 11.68 3.50
CA GLY A 72 2.47 13.02 4.10
C GLY A 72 3.74 13.81 3.83
N GLU A 73 4.92 13.20 3.96
CA GLU A 73 6.20 13.83 3.61
C GLU A 73 6.32 14.12 2.10
N ALA A 74 5.85 13.22 1.24
CA ALA A 74 5.97 13.35 -0.20
C ALA A 74 4.97 14.36 -0.81
N LEU A 75 3.76 14.44 -0.25
CA LEU A 75 2.64 15.18 -0.83
C LEU A 75 2.19 16.37 0.03
N GLY A 76 2.69 16.50 1.26
CA GLY A 76 2.24 17.52 2.22
C GLY A 76 0.82 17.27 2.73
N ASP A 77 0.31 16.04 2.61
CA ASP A 77 -1.05 15.65 2.98
C ASP A 77 -1.01 14.34 3.78
N GLU A 78 -1.28 14.40 5.08
CA GLU A 78 -1.21 13.24 5.98
C GLU A 78 -2.26 12.17 5.65
N TYR A 79 -3.35 12.53 4.97
CA TYR A 79 -4.42 11.60 4.57
C TYR A 79 -4.22 11.02 3.16
N SER A 80 -3.15 11.40 2.46
CA SER A 80 -2.88 10.93 1.10
C SER A 80 -2.56 9.44 0.97
N GLU A 81 -2.29 8.75 2.08
CA GLU A 81 -2.23 7.28 2.13
C GLU A 81 -3.59 6.63 1.83
N PHE A 82 -4.68 7.30 2.20
CA PHE A 82 -6.02 6.75 2.07
C PHE A 82 -6.56 6.99 0.67
N SER A 83 -7.12 5.93 0.09
CA SER A 83 -7.80 5.94 -1.20
C SER A 83 -8.77 4.76 -1.26
N LYS A 84 -9.71 4.78 -2.20
CA LYS A 84 -10.58 3.62 -2.43
C LYS A 84 -9.79 2.34 -2.70
N GLY A 85 -8.73 2.42 -3.52
CA GLY A 85 -7.91 1.26 -3.85
C GLY A 85 -7.20 0.67 -2.63
N TRP A 86 -6.72 1.51 -1.72
CA TRP A 86 -6.15 1.05 -0.45
C TRP A 86 -7.19 0.38 0.44
N TYR A 87 -8.40 0.94 0.53
CA TYR A 87 -9.48 0.38 1.34
C TYR A 87 -9.97 -0.96 0.79
N ASP A 88 -10.19 -1.04 -0.52
CA ASP A 88 -10.57 -2.28 -1.20
C ASP A 88 -9.52 -3.39 -0.95
N PHE A 89 -8.24 -3.05 -1.10
CA PHE A 89 -7.13 -3.95 -0.81
C PHE A 89 -7.14 -4.43 0.65
N ALA A 90 -7.37 -3.52 1.59
CA ALA A 90 -7.44 -3.86 3.02
C ALA A 90 -8.59 -4.82 3.32
N LYS A 91 -9.78 -4.56 2.76
CA LYS A 91 -10.97 -5.41 2.92
C LYS A 91 -10.82 -6.78 2.23
N GLU A 92 -10.10 -6.85 1.12
CA GLU A 92 -9.80 -8.12 0.44
C GLU A 92 -8.92 -9.03 1.33
N HIS A 93 -7.96 -8.46 2.03
CA HIS A 93 -7.01 -9.22 2.86
C HIS A 93 -7.45 -9.40 4.31
N GLU A 94 -8.36 -8.55 4.79
CA GLU A 94 -8.88 -8.57 6.15
C GLU A 94 -10.40 -8.27 6.15
N PRO A 95 -11.26 -9.31 6.26
CA PRO A 95 -12.71 -9.11 6.33
C PRO A 95 -13.15 -8.21 7.50
N ASP A 96 -12.50 -8.37 8.65
CA ASP A 96 -12.78 -7.62 9.89
C ASP A 96 -12.01 -6.29 9.94
N PHE A 97 -11.58 -5.77 8.78
CA PHE A 97 -10.72 -4.60 8.71
C PHE A 97 -11.32 -3.38 9.41
N ASP A 98 -12.62 -3.14 9.29
CA ASP A 98 -13.24 -1.95 9.89
C ASP A 98 -13.14 -1.97 11.43
N GLU A 99 -13.27 -3.15 12.06
CA GLU A 99 -13.06 -3.31 13.50
C GLU A 99 -11.59 -3.08 13.88
N ILE A 100 -10.68 -3.63 13.09
CA ILE A 100 -9.24 -3.39 13.30
C ILE A 100 -8.91 -1.91 13.09
N PHE A 101 -9.51 -1.25 12.11
CA PHE A 101 -9.20 0.11 11.76
C PHE A 101 -9.73 1.10 12.79
N ASP A 102 -10.89 0.83 13.41
CA ASP A 102 -11.34 1.57 14.61
C ASP A 102 -10.30 1.49 15.74
N TYR A 103 -9.69 0.32 15.97
CA TYR A 103 -8.56 0.24 16.90
C TYR A 103 -7.37 1.07 16.43
N VAL A 104 -7.00 1.00 15.14
CA VAL A 104 -5.85 1.73 14.58
C VAL A 104 -6.01 3.24 14.79
N THR A 105 -7.13 3.82 14.38
CA THR A 105 -7.36 5.28 14.44
C THR A 105 -7.30 5.82 15.86
N LYS A 106 -7.75 5.04 16.85
CA LYS A 106 -7.64 5.37 18.28
C LYS A 106 -6.20 5.33 18.83
N HIS A 107 -5.28 4.68 18.12
CA HIS A 107 -3.89 4.48 18.56
C HIS A 107 -2.85 5.19 17.67
N LEU A 108 -3.29 6.03 16.71
CA LEU A 108 -2.40 6.82 15.87
C LEU A 108 -1.73 8.01 16.61
N GLY A 109 -2.18 8.34 17.81
CA GLY A 109 -1.57 9.40 18.64
C GLY A 109 -1.99 10.82 18.26
N PHE A 110 -3.01 10.98 17.41
CA PHE A 110 -3.69 12.24 17.10
C PHE A 110 -5.18 11.99 16.87
N GLU A 111 -5.99 13.05 16.79
CA GLU A 111 -7.42 12.95 16.51
C GLU A 111 -7.65 12.64 15.02
N PHE A 112 -8.25 11.48 14.75
CA PHE A 112 -8.50 11.03 13.38
C PHE A 112 -9.72 11.73 12.76
N ASP A 113 -9.52 12.35 11.60
CA ASP A 113 -10.54 13.02 10.81
C ASP A 113 -11.28 12.00 9.94
N TRP A 114 -12.40 11.52 10.48
CA TRP A 114 -13.28 10.57 9.79
C TRP A 114 -13.95 11.18 8.56
N GLU A 115 -14.18 12.49 8.53
CA GLU A 115 -14.81 13.15 7.38
C GLU A 115 -13.86 13.15 6.19
N GLU A 116 -12.60 13.53 6.41
CA GLU A 116 -11.58 13.52 5.37
C GLU A 116 -11.28 12.08 4.90
N TYR A 117 -11.13 11.14 5.84
CA TYR A 117 -10.95 9.73 5.50
C TYR A 117 -12.08 9.19 4.61
N SER A 118 -13.35 9.45 4.97
CA SER A 118 -14.51 8.95 4.21
C SER A 118 -14.50 9.47 2.78
N LYS A 119 -14.19 10.76 2.58
CA LYS A 119 -14.03 11.35 1.24
C LYS A 119 -12.98 10.63 0.40
N ARG A 120 -11.88 10.17 1.02
CA ARG A 120 -10.77 9.52 0.30
C ARG A 120 -11.10 8.09 -0.15
N ILE A 121 -11.87 7.35 0.64
CA ILE A 121 -12.17 5.94 0.34
C ILE A 121 -13.41 5.76 -0.55
N GLU A 122 -14.24 6.79 -0.71
CA GLU A 122 -15.41 6.78 -1.61
C GLU A 122 -15.06 7.15 -3.06
N ASN A 123 -13.95 7.87 -3.29
CA ASN A 123 -13.48 8.35 -4.60
C ASN A 123 -12.59 7.34 -5.32
#